data_AF-A0A934ZS51-F1
#
_entry.id   AF-A0A934ZS51-F1
#
_cell.length_a   1.000
_cell.length_b   1.000
_cell.length_c   1.000
_cell.angle_alpha   90.00
_cell.angle_beta   90.00
_cell.angle_gamma   90.00
#
_symmetry.space_group_name_H-M   'P 1'
#
loop_
_entity.id
_entity.type
_entity.pdbx_description
1 polymer ?
#
loop_
_entity_poly.entity_id
_entity_poly.type
_entity_poly.pdbx_seq_one_letter_code
_entity_poly.pdbx_strand_id
1 'polypeptide(L)' 'MLPAVVRVAESRLARAVTDAERETLLQKIHTDGAEAVGDALVSLAPDALARWLTPPRG' A
#
# COMPACT_ATOMS: atom_id res chain seq x y z
N MET A 1 -7.68 -11.55 -3.54
CA MET A 1 -7.85 -10.09 -3.68
C MET A 1 -6.54 -9.28 -3.65
N LEU A 2 -5.47 -9.73 -2.98
CA LEU A 2 -4.16 -9.05 -2.95
C LEU A 2 -3.51 -8.61 -4.28
N PRO A 3 -3.63 -9.35 -5.40
CA PRO A 3 -2.96 -8.97 -6.65
C PRO A 3 -3.43 -7.62 -7.20
N ALA A 4 -4.71 -7.29 -7.01
CA ALA A 4 -5.29 -6.05 -7.51
C ALA A 4 -4.77 -4.82 -6.73
N VAL A 5 -4.73 -4.92 -5.40
CA VAL A 5 -4.24 -3.85 -4.51
C VAL A 5 -2.77 -3.53 -4.76
N VAL A 6 -1.93 -4.56 -4.92
CA VAL A 6 -0.50 -4.36 -5.20
C VAL A 6 -0.31 -3.68 -6.56
N ARG A 7 -1.06 -4.10 -7.59
CA ARG A 7 -0.98 -3.49 -8.91
C ARG A 7 -1.38 -2.01 -8.90
N VAL A 8 -2.39 -1.63 -8.10
CA VAL A 8 -2.77 -0.22 -7.91
C VAL A 8 -1.64 0.54 -7.23
N ALA A 9 -1.06 0.01 -6.16
CA ALA A 9 0.07 0.64 -5.48
C ALA A 9 1.27 0.84 -6.43
N GLU A 10 1.64 -0.17 -7.23
CA GLU A 10 2.72 -0.08 -8.23
C GLU A 10 2.43 0.99 -9.29
N SER A 11 1.19 1.03 -9.79
CA SER A 11 0.77 2.04 -10.77
C SER A 11 0.81 3.45 -10.19
N ARG A 12 0.46 3.63 -8.91
CA ARG A 12 0.46 4.94 -8.23
C ARG A 12 1.86 5.42 -7.90
N LEU A 13 2.76 4.50 -7.56
CA LEU A 13 4.16 4.78 -7.26
C LEU A 13 5.05 4.88 -8.50
N ALA A 14 4.54 4.49 -9.67
CA ALA A 14 5.31 4.37 -10.92
C ALA A 14 6.57 3.49 -10.78
N ARG A 15 6.53 2.51 -9.87
CA ARG A 15 7.60 1.53 -9.61
C ARG A 15 7.04 0.26 -8.98
N ALA A 16 7.84 -0.79 -8.97
CA ALA A 16 7.52 -2.01 -8.23
C ALA A 16 7.43 -1.72 -6.72
N VAL A 17 6.49 -2.41 -6.06
CA VAL A 17 6.35 -2.43 -4.61
C VAL A 17 7.32 -3.46 -4.07
N THR A 18 8.10 -3.09 -3.05
CA THR A 18 9.06 -3.99 -2.41
C THR A 18 8.37 -5.03 -1.53
N ASP A 19 9.07 -6.11 -1.18
CA ASP A 19 8.51 -7.15 -0.28
C ASP A 19 8.09 -6.58 1.09
N ALA A 20 8.84 -5.63 1.64
CA ALA A 20 8.52 -4.98 2.90
C ALA A 20 7.25 -4.09 2.81
N GLU A 21 7.07 -3.38 1.69
CA GLU A 21 5.85 -2.60 1.45
C GLU A 21 4.65 -3.51 1.19
N ARG A 22 4.86 -4.67 0.54
CA ARG A 22 3.82 -5.70 0.36
C ARG A 22 3.38 -6.28 1.71
N GLU A 23 4.31 -6.57 2.60
CA GLU A 23 4.00 -7.02 3.96
C GLU A 23 3.24 -5.94 4.74
N THR A 24 3.65 -4.68 4.60
CA THR A 24 2.94 -3.55 5.20
C THR A 24 1.51 -3.41 4.67
N LEU A 25 1.29 -3.60 3.36
CA LEU A 25 -0.04 -3.66 2.76
C LEU A 25 -0.88 -4.81 3.34
N LEU A 26 -0.30 -6.00 3.47
CA LEU A 26 -0.96 -7.16 4.06
C LEU A 26 -1.43 -6.87 5.49
N GLN A 27 -0.54 -6.30 6.31
CA GLN A 27 -0.84 -5.93 7.68
C GLN A 27 -1.98 -4.91 7.75
N LYS A 28 -1.90 -3.83 6.94
CA LYS A 28 -2.96 -2.81 6.88
C LYS A 28 -4.29 -3.38 6.40
N ILE A 29 -4.30 -4.29 5.42
CA ILE A 29 -5.54 -4.96 4.98
C ILE A 29 -6.13 -5.79 6.12
N HIS A 30 -5.27 -6.46 6.90
CA HIS A 30 -5.72 -7.26 8.03
C HIS A 30 -6.25 -6.40 9.18
N THR A 31 -5.63 -5.26 9.46
CA THR A 31 -6.00 -4.35 10.56
C THR A 31 -7.17 -3.44 10.21
N ASP A 32 -7.12 -2.78 9.05
CA ASP A 32 -8.04 -1.71 8.65
C ASP A 32 -9.12 -2.20 7.65
N GLY A 33 -8.91 -3.36 7.03
CA GLY A 33 -9.77 -3.90 5.99
C GLY A 33 -9.37 -3.47 4.57
N ALA A 34 -9.73 -4.31 3.59
CA ALA A 34 -9.34 -4.12 2.19
C ALA A 34 -9.93 -2.84 1.56
N GLU A 35 -11.13 -2.43 1.98
CA GLU A 35 -11.81 -1.24 1.46
C GLU A 35 -11.10 0.05 1.89
N ALA A 36 -10.79 0.19 3.18
CA ALA A 36 -10.08 1.34 3.73
C ALA A 36 -8.67 1.48 3.13
N VAL A 37 -7.97 0.37 2.94
CA VAL A 37 -6.67 0.35 2.25
C VAL A 37 -6.82 0.77 0.78
N GLY A 38 -7.85 0.29 0.09
CA GLY A 38 -8.14 0.67 -1.29
C GLY A 38 -8.37 2.17 -1.43
N ASP A 39 -9.16 2.77 -0.53
CA ASP A 39 -9.41 4.22 -0.50
C ASP A 39 -8.12 5.01 -0.27
N ALA A 40 -7.30 4.61 0.70
CA ALA A 40 -6.01 5.25 0.97
C ALA A 40 -5.06 5.23 -0.25
N LEU A 41 -5.03 4.13 -1.01
CA LEU A 41 -4.19 4.00 -2.21
C LEU A 41 -4.58 4.98 -3.32
N VAL A 42 -5.87 5.26 -3.47
CA VAL A 42 -6.36 6.20 -4.49
C VAL A 42 -6.31 7.64 -3.99
N SER A 43 -6.51 7.87 -2.69
CA SER A 43 -6.56 9.20 -2.07
C SER A 43 -5.18 9.84 -1.86
N LEU A 44 -4.16 9.05 -1.49
CA LEU A 44 -2.82 9.57 -1.18
C LEU A 44 -2.02 9.94 -2.43
N ALA A 45 -1.38 11.12 -2.43
CA ALA A 45 -0.37 11.47 -3.43
C ALA A 45 0.82 10.48 -3.42
N PRO A 46 1.56 10.29 -4.53
CA PRO A 46 2.62 9.27 -4.63
C PRO A 46 3.67 9.30 -3.51
N ASP A 47 4.16 10.49 -3.12
CA ASP A 47 5.12 10.63 -2.01
C ASP A 47 4.52 10.30 -0.64
N ALA A 48 3.24 10.65 -0.44
CA ALA A 48 2.52 10.32 0.79
C ALA A 48 2.23 8.82 0.86
N LEU A 49 1.92 8.21 -0.28
CA LEU A 49 1.72 6.78 -0.42
C LEU A 49 3.01 6.01 -0.10
N ALA A 50 4.15 6.43 -0.66
CA ALA A 50 5.45 5.81 -0.37
C ALA A 50 5.78 5.84 1.14
N ARG A 51 5.51 6.98 1.80
CA ARG A 51 5.67 7.11 3.25
C ARG A 51 4.70 6.24 4.04
N TRP A 52 3.44 6.18 3.61
CA TRP A 52 2.41 5.39 4.28
C TRP A 52 2.66 3.88 4.19
N LEU A 53 3.31 3.44 3.10
CA LEU A 53 3.75 2.06 2.88
C LEU A 53 5.10 1.73 3.52
N THR A 54 5.82 2.73 4.02
CA THR A 54 7.08 2.49 4.71
C THR A 54 6.80 1.75 6.02
N PRO A 55 7.42 0.58 6.26
CA PRO A 55 7.23 -0.14 7.51
C PRO A 55 7.65 0.74 8.70
N PRO A 56 6.92 0.70 9.83
CA PRO A 56 7.33 1.41 11.03
C PRO A 56 8.72 0.89 11.42
N ARG A 57 9.68 1.80 11.52
CA ARG A 57 11.00 1.48 12.08
C ARG A 57 10.75 1.18 13.56
N GLY A 58 10.86 -0.09 13.94
CA GLY A 58 10.84 -0.52 15.34
C GLY A 58 11.91 0.17 16.16
#